data_AF-A0A382QI58-F1
#
_entry.id   AF-A0A382QI58-F1
#
_cell.length_a   1.000
_cell.length_b   1.000
_cell.length_c   1.000
_cell.angle_alpha   90.00
_cell.angle_beta   90.00
_cell.angle_gamma   90.00
#
_symmetry.space_group_name_H-M   'P 1'
#
loop_
_entity.id
_entity.type
_entity.pdbx_description
1 polymer ?
#
loop_
_entity_poly.entity_id
_entity_poly.type
_entity_poly.pdbx_seq_one_letter_code
_entity_poly.pdbx_strand_id
1 'polypeptide(L)'
;RLSIQDSFDITVTPVNDAPVADATSAIGDEDLSLSIDLSGSDIDGDTLSFSLGSDASNGSVTILGSVATYAPNANFNGLDSFTFVANDGQLSSSAATVSLTVNPVNDAPAFDDLSDASVAEDTDFILELSASDIDGDALTFLASVDANGSVSVDGSTLTVTPAQDYNGDITVNVIASDGQASGSGSFTLSVTPVNDAPVLSALDNQAIDEDTSLTLELSANDVDGDGLTFTAENGDSDITVDGTTLTITPPANYNGSDTVTVTVSDGDLSDSTTFTLIVNPINDAPVVVNPIEDIIADEDSGDINIDLATVFNDVENGLNLSFSFNENVNAI
;
A
#
# COMPACT_ATOMS: atom_id res chain seq x y z
N ARG A 1 -84.72 76.48 56.89
CA ARG A 1 -85.07 75.17 56.32
C ARG A 1 -83.96 74.21 56.71
N LEU A 2 -84.27 73.13 57.44
CA LEU A 2 -83.31 72.08 57.80
C LEU A 2 -82.91 71.31 56.53
N SER A 3 -81.63 71.01 56.34
CA SER A 3 -81.18 70.01 55.37
C SER A 3 -80.65 68.80 56.11
N ILE A 4 -80.91 67.62 55.55
CA ILE A 4 -80.25 66.38 55.96
C ILE A 4 -79.29 65.98 54.85
N GLN A 5 -78.19 65.35 55.24
CA GLN A 5 -77.23 64.74 54.34
C GLN A 5 -77.19 63.24 54.68
N ASP A 6 -77.15 62.43 53.64
CA ASP A 6 -76.96 60.99 53.72
C ASP A 6 -75.71 60.66 52.91
N SER A 7 -74.92 59.72 53.40
CA SER A 7 -73.74 59.20 52.72
C SER A 7 -73.81 57.69 52.80
N PHE A 8 -73.61 57.04 51.67
CA PHE A 8 -73.46 55.59 51.60
C PHE A 8 -72.08 55.27 51.05
N ASP A 9 -71.52 54.18 51.54
CA ASP A 9 -70.31 53.60 50.99
C ASP A 9 -70.67 52.66 49.86
N ILE A 10 -69.95 52.75 48.75
CA ILE A 10 -69.93 51.73 47.71
C ILE A 10 -68.67 50.91 47.96
N THR A 11 -68.85 49.64 48.31
CA THR A 11 -67.76 48.67 48.29
C THR A 11 -67.76 47.96 46.95
N VAL A 12 -66.67 48.09 46.21
CA VAL A 12 -66.39 47.27 45.04
C VAL A 12 -65.48 46.14 45.50
N THR A 13 -65.90 44.89 45.30
CA THR A 13 -65.05 43.73 45.56
C THR A 13 -64.20 43.47 44.32
N PRO A 14 -62.87 43.33 44.44
CA PRO A 14 -62.03 42.94 43.32
C PRO A 14 -62.42 41.54 42.83
N VAL A 15 -62.30 41.32 41.53
CA VAL A 15 -62.49 40.03 40.86
C VAL A 15 -61.18 39.73 40.17
N ASN A 16 -60.65 38.52 40.35
CA ASN A 16 -59.40 38.08 39.74
C ASN A 16 -59.48 38.21 38.22
N ASP A 17 -58.58 38.98 37.64
CA ASP A 17 -58.39 39.07 36.21
C ASP A 17 -57.38 38.00 35.76
N ALA A 18 -57.44 37.55 34.51
CA ALA A 18 -56.46 36.58 34.02
C ALA A 18 -55.15 37.28 33.64
N PRO A 19 -53.98 36.63 33.82
CA PRO A 19 -52.71 37.22 33.46
C PRO A 19 -52.56 37.35 31.93
N VAL A 20 -51.58 38.14 31.49
CA VAL A 20 -51.18 38.30 30.10
C VAL A 20 -49.71 37.89 29.96
N ALA A 21 -49.46 36.83 29.18
CA ALA A 21 -48.10 36.43 28.81
C ALA A 21 -47.56 37.27 27.65
N ASP A 22 -46.28 37.65 27.70
CA ASP A 22 -45.66 38.47 26.65
C ASP A 22 -45.00 37.60 25.59
N ALA A 23 -45.27 37.89 24.31
CA ALA A 23 -44.53 37.26 23.23
C ALA A 23 -43.08 37.77 23.21
N THR A 24 -42.13 36.90 22.88
CA THR A 24 -40.71 37.24 22.78
C THR A 24 -40.05 36.50 21.61
N SER A 25 -38.78 36.81 21.37
CA SER A 25 -37.97 36.15 20.36
C SER A 25 -36.56 35.90 20.86
N ALA A 26 -35.94 34.82 20.42
CA ALA A 26 -34.56 34.50 20.76
C ALA A 26 -33.80 33.98 19.53
N ILE A 27 -32.49 34.19 19.53
CA ILE A 27 -31.58 33.72 18.48
C ILE A 27 -30.49 32.90 19.17
N GLY A 28 -30.17 31.75 18.60
CA GLY A 28 -29.09 30.87 19.05
C GLY A 28 -28.49 30.12 17.87
N ASP A 29 -27.44 29.36 18.14
CA ASP A 29 -26.79 28.53 17.13
C ASP A 29 -27.34 27.09 17.26
N GLU A 30 -27.28 26.32 16.17
CA GLU A 30 -27.58 24.89 16.26
C GLU A 30 -26.58 24.16 17.17
N ASP A 31 -26.95 22.94 17.58
CA ASP A 31 -26.19 22.10 18.53
C ASP A 31 -25.96 22.66 19.94
N LEU A 32 -26.50 23.86 20.22
CA LEU A 32 -26.46 24.49 21.53
C LEU A 32 -27.87 24.76 22.05
N SER A 33 -28.07 24.50 23.35
CA SER A 33 -29.32 24.87 24.01
C SER A 33 -29.38 26.38 24.26
N LEU A 34 -30.56 26.97 24.04
CA LEU A 34 -30.82 28.39 24.22
C LEU A 34 -31.68 28.63 25.48
N SER A 35 -31.25 29.58 26.31
CA SER A 35 -31.98 30.03 27.50
C SER A 35 -32.77 31.30 27.21
N ILE A 36 -34.06 31.31 27.56
CA ILE A 36 -35.00 32.36 27.19
C ILE A 36 -35.81 32.79 28.42
N ASP A 37 -35.73 34.07 28.77
CA ASP A 37 -36.54 34.62 29.86
C ASP A 37 -37.98 34.85 29.40
N LEU A 38 -38.92 34.31 30.18
CA LEU A 38 -40.36 34.47 29.98
C LEU A 38 -40.90 35.58 30.88
N SER A 39 -41.77 36.42 30.33
CA SER A 39 -42.42 37.49 31.07
C SER A 39 -43.94 37.50 30.85
N GLY A 40 -44.61 38.18 31.76
CA GLY A 40 -46.04 38.45 31.70
C GLY A 40 -46.42 39.50 32.74
N SER A 41 -47.65 39.95 32.67
CA SER A 41 -48.22 40.92 33.62
C SER A 41 -49.58 40.44 34.13
N ASP A 42 -49.90 40.87 35.34
CA ASP A 42 -51.19 40.66 35.98
C ASP A 42 -51.64 41.97 36.62
N ILE A 43 -52.92 42.33 36.45
CA ILE A 43 -53.45 43.63 36.90
C ILE A 43 -53.69 43.67 38.40
N ASP A 44 -53.96 42.52 39.02
CA ASP A 44 -54.10 42.34 40.46
C ASP A 44 -52.73 42.26 41.16
N GLY A 45 -51.67 41.98 40.40
CA GLY A 45 -50.29 41.94 40.84
C GLY A 45 -49.87 40.58 41.38
N ASP A 46 -50.59 39.52 41.00
CA ASP A 46 -50.31 38.16 41.44
C ASP A 46 -48.99 37.61 40.85
N THR A 47 -48.39 36.67 41.57
CA THR A 47 -47.12 36.05 41.13
C THR A 47 -47.38 35.04 40.02
N LEU A 48 -46.62 35.14 38.93
CA LEU A 48 -46.82 34.31 37.75
C LEU A 48 -45.95 33.05 37.78
N SER A 49 -46.56 31.96 37.35
CA SER A 49 -45.90 30.73 36.93
C SER A 49 -46.08 30.51 35.43
N PHE A 50 -45.11 29.87 34.78
CA PHE A 50 -45.15 29.64 33.34
C PHE A 50 -45.17 28.15 33.03
N SER A 51 -45.92 27.77 32.00
CA SER A 51 -45.97 26.40 31.51
C SER A 51 -46.08 26.36 29.98
N LEU A 52 -45.66 25.24 29.41
CA LEU A 52 -45.62 25.06 27.97
C LEU A 52 -47.06 24.91 27.42
N GLY A 53 -47.39 25.69 26.39
CA GLY A 53 -48.66 25.60 25.67
C GLY A 53 -48.56 24.61 24.51
N SER A 54 -47.57 24.80 23.65
CA SER A 54 -47.21 23.89 22.56
C SER A 54 -45.70 23.85 22.42
N ASP A 55 -45.14 22.68 22.16
CA ASP A 55 -43.71 22.52 21.93
C ASP A 55 -43.29 23.06 20.54
N ALA A 56 -41.98 23.19 20.37
CA ALA A 56 -41.33 23.51 19.11
C ALA A 56 -41.42 22.35 18.11
N SER A 57 -41.37 22.61 16.81
CA SER A 57 -41.47 21.54 15.80
C SER A 57 -40.12 20.90 15.48
N ASN A 58 -39.03 21.65 15.65
CA ASN A 58 -37.66 21.26 15.34
C ASN A 58 -36.73 21.36 16.56
N GLY A 59 -37.30 21.14 17.74
CA GLY A 59 -36.55 21.04 18.98
C GLY A 59 -37.47 20.67 20.13
N SER A 60 -36.94 20.75 21.35
CA SER A 60 -37.70 20.48 22.58
C SER A 60 -37.53 21.61 23.58
N VAL A 61 -38.63 21.95 24.27
CA VAL A 61 -38.65 23.03 25.25
C VAL A 61 -38.94 22.50 26.65
N THR A 62 -38.13 22.94 27.62
CA THR A 62 -38.42 22.76 29.05
C THR A 62 -38.54 24.11 29.71
N ILE A 63 -39.46 24.25 30.67
CA ILE A 63 -39.65 25.51 31.43
C ILE A 63 -39.39 25.22 32.89
N LEU A 64 -38.49 26.01 33.49
CA LEU A 64 -38.19 25.98 34.92
C LEU A 64 -38.25 27.41 35.49
N GLY A 65 -39.27 27.68 36.29
CA GLY A 65 -39.53 29.03 36.80
C GLY A 65 -39.92 29.97 35.66
N SER A 66 -39.18 31.07 35.50
CA SER A 66 -39.38 32.06 34.43
C SER A 66 -38.44 31.86 33.25
N VAL A 67 -37.76 30.72 33.15
CA VAL A 67 -36.80 30.44 32.08
C VAL A 67 -37.26 29.25 31.27
N ALA A 68 -37.34 29.42 29.95
CA ALA A 68 -37.46 28.34 28.99
C ALA A 68 -36.06 27.96 28.47
N THR A 69 -35.79 26.66 28.38
CA THR A 69 -34.62 26.11 27.69
C THR A 69 -35.10 25.40 26.44
N TYR A 70 -34.68 25.90 25.28
CA TYR A 70 -34.91 25.30 23.97
C TYR A 70 -33.66 24.54 23.52
N ALA A 71 -33.82 23.26 23.18
CA ALA A 71 -32.78 22.46 22.55
C ALA A 71 -33.22 22.14 21.10
N PRO A 72 -32.56 22.70 20.07
CA PRO A 72 -32.80 22.32 18.68
C PRO A 72 -32.62 20.81 18.48
N ASN A 73 -33.33 20.24 17.50
CA ASN A 73 -32.98 18.93 16.97
C ASN A 73 -31.57 19.01 16.35
N ALA A 74 -30.85 17.88 16.34
CA ALA A 74 -29.52 17.83 15.72
C ALA A 74 -29.57 18.34 14.27
N ASN A 75 -28.62 19.20 13.91
CA ASN A 75 -28.42 19.76 12.57
C ASN A 75 -29.62 20.58 12.05
N PHE A 76 -30.47 21.07 12.94
CA PHE A 76 -31.55 21.97 12.57
C PHE A 76 -31.10 23.43 12.68
N ASN A 77 -31.09 24.12 11.56
CA ASN A 77 -31.04 25.57 11.48
C ASN A 77 -32.27 26.15 10.76
N GLY A 78 -32.59 27.40 11.07
CA GLY A 78 -33.76 28.10 10.54
C GLY A 78 -34.74 28.60 11.61
N LEU A 79 -36.00 28.75 11.23
CA LEU A 79 -37.03 29.30 12.11
C LEU A 79 -37.82 28.21 12.83
N ASP A 80 -38.05 28.39 14.12
CA ASP A 80 -38.96 27.57 14.93
C ASP A 80 -39.78 28.44 15.88
N SER A 81 -40.75 27.85 16.56
CA SER A 81 -41.53 28.55 17.56
C SER A 81 -42.23 27.59 18.51
N PHE A 82 -42.39 28.02 19.75
CA PHE A 82 -43.24 27.35 20.73
C PHE A 82 -44.18 28.35 21.38
N THR A 83 -45.18 27.87 22.12
CA THR A 83 -46.07 28.75 22.88
C THR A 83 -46.04 28.43 24.37
N PHE A 84 -46.29 29.43 25.21
CA PHE A 84 -46.37 29.28 26.65
C PHE A 84 -47.55 30.07 27.22
N VAL A 85 -47.98 29.70 28.43
CA VAL A 85 -49.04 30.39 29.18
C VAL A 85 -48.53 30.82 30.54
N ALA A 86 -48.97 31.99 30.99
CA ALA A 86 -48.79 32.46 32.36
C ALA A 86 -50.00 32.05 33.22
N ASN A 87 -49.77 31.72 34.48
CA ASN A 87 -50.81 31.37 35.45
C ASN A 87 -50.53 32.09 36.78
N ASP A 88 -51.55 32.76 37.30
CA ASP A 88 -51.54 33.54 38.56
C ASP A 88 -51.88 32.69 39.81
N GLY A 89 -52.11 31.39 39.64
CA GLY A 89 -52.59 30.45 40.66
C GLY A 89 -54.09 30.12 40.57
N GLN A 90 -54.87 30.85 39.75
CA GLN A 90 -56.31 30.65 39.55
C GLN A 90 -56.70 30.57 38.07
N LEU A 91 -56.24 31.51 37.25
CA LEU A 91 -56.54 31.65 35.83
C LEU A 91 -55.26 31.57 34.98
N SER A 92 -55.44 31.15 33.73
CA SER A 92 -54.36 31.09 32.73
C SER A 92 -54.56 32.15 31.67
N SER A 93 -53.45 32.72 31.21
CA SER A 93 -53.43 33.63 30.07
C SER A 93 -53.83 32.93 28.76
N SER A 94 -54.09 33.72 27.72
CA SER A 94 -53.96 33.22 26.35
C SER A 94 -52.50 32.84 26.07
N ALA A 95 -52.27 31.93 25.12
CA ALA A 95 -50.92 31.49 24.78
C ALA A 95 -50.12 32.62 24.10
N ALA A 96 -48.91 32.88 24.60
CA ALA A 96 -47.93 33.76 23.97
C ALA A 96 -46.94 32.93 23.14
N THR A 97 -46.46 33.49 22.04
CA THR A 97 -45.51 32.82 21.14
C THR A 97 -44.09 33.26 21.45
N VAL A 98 -43.17 32.30 21.48
CA VAL A 98 -41.72 32.55 21.41
C VAL A 98 -41.27 32.21 20.00
N SER A 99 -40.76 33.20 19.27
CA SER A 99 -40.18 32.99 17.93
C SER A 99 -38.68 32.72 18.05
N LEU A 100 -38.20 31.68 17.39
CA LEU A 100 -36.80 31.23 17.45
C LEU A 100 -36.15 31.35 16.08
N THR A 101 -34.92 31.86 16.06
CA THR A 101 -34.02 31.76 14.90
C THR A 101 -32.79 30.97 15.32
N VAL A 102 -32.56 29.84 14.67
CA VAL A 102 -31.37 28.99 14.87
C VAL A 102 -30.41 29.25 13.72
N ASN A 103 -29.21 29.73 14.03
CA ASN A 103 -28.16 29.98 13.03
C ASN A 103 -27.46 28.66 12.66
N PRO A 104 -27.07 28.49 11.39
CA PRO A 104 -26.26 27.35 10.99
C PRO A 104 -24.86 27.40 11.59
N VAL A 105 -24.31 26.25 11.93
CA VAL A 105 -22.93 26.03 12.39
C VAL A 105 -22.32 24.94 11.54
N ASN A 106 -21.12 25.19 11.03
CA ASN A 106 -20.43 24.24 10.15
C ASN A 106 -20.15 22.91 10.86
N ASP A 107 -20.66 21.82 10.30
CA ASP A 107 -20.35 20.45 10.66
C ASP A 107 -19.07 19.98 9.96
N ALA A 108 -18.26 19.17 10.63
CA ALA A 108 -17.09 18.58 9.96
C ALA A 108 -17.51 17.40 9.07
N PRO A 109 -16.85 17.18 7.92
CA PRO A 109 -17.11 16.02 7.08
C PRO A 109 -16.88 14.71 7.85
N ALA A 110 -17.69 13.70 7.58
CA ALA A 110 -17.55 12.36 8.14
C ALA A 110 -17.33 11.34 7.03
N PHE A 111 -16.30 10.50 7.15
CA PHE A 111 -16.09 9.38 6.23
C PHE A 111 -17.19 8.33 6.38
N ASP A 112 -17.52 7.68 5.27
CA ASP A 112 -18.21 6.40 5.29
C ASP A 112 -17.30 5.31 5.90
N ASP A 113 -17.78 4.07 5.95
CA ASP A 113 -17.01 2.95 6.49
C ASP A 113 -15.69 2.74 5.71
N LEU A 114 -14.57 2.89 6.41
CA LEU A 114 -13.23 2.62 5.91
C LEU A 114 -12.81 1.22 6.38
N SER A 115 -13.07 0.22 5.55
CA SER A 115 -12.69 -1.16 5.82
C SER A 115 -11.24 -1.44 5.45
N ASP A 116 -10.60 -2.33 6.20
CA ASP A 116 -9.29 -2.87 5.84
C ASP A 116 -9.34 -3.60 4.49
N ALA A 117 -8.23 -3.57 3.76
CA ALA A 117 -8.12 -4.11 2.41
C ALA A 117 -6.81 -4.88 2.22
N SER A 118 -6.66 -5.56 1.08
CA SER A 118 -5.43 -6.25 0.70
C SER A 118 -5.09 -6.05 -0.77
N VAL A 119 -3.80 -6.02 -1.08
CA VAL A 119 -3.27 -5.95 -2.44
C VAL A 119 -2.02 -6.84 -2.55
N ALA A 120 -1.70 -7.31 -3.74
CA ALA A 120 -0.41 -7.94 -3.98
C ALA A 120 0.72 -6.90 -3.94
N GLU A 121 1.93 -7.29 -3.55
CA GLU A 121 3.08 -6.41 -3.74
C GLU A 121 3.30 -6.05 -5.22
N ASP A 122 4.04 -4.96 -5.44
CA ASP A 122 4.28 -4.35 -6.75
C ASP A 122 3.02 -4.00 -7.57
N THR A 123 1.88 -3.89 -6.89
CA THR A 123 0.60 -3.52 -7.49
C THR A 123 -0.01 -2.34 -6.74
N ASP A 124 -0.50 -1.36 -7.49
CA ASP A 124 -1.23 -0.23 -6.92
C ASP A 124 -2.59 -0.67 -6.34
N PHE A 125 -2.89 -0.21 -5.13
CA PHE A 125 -4.23 -0.26 -4.55
C PHE A 125 -4.98 1.04 -4.85
N ILE A 126 -6.21 0.92 -5.37
CA ILE A 126 -7.05 2.07 -5.76
C ILE A 126 -8.38 2.00 -5.00
N LEU A 127 -8.76 3.10 -4.35
CA LEU A 127 -10.00 3.25 -3.61
C LEU A 127 -10.67 4.58 -3.92
N GLU A 128 -11.98 4.57 -4.14
CA GLU A 128 -12.79 5.80 -4.16
C GLU A 128 -13.17 6.18 -2.73
N LEU A 129 -12.69 7.33 -2.26
CA LEU A 129 -13.04 7.88 -0.97
C LEU A 129 -14.46 8.44 -0.99
N SER A 130 -15.22 8.13 0.05
CA SER A 130 -16.56 8.66 0.25
C SER A 130 -16.69 9.23 1.67
N ALA A 131 -17.16 10.47 1.73
CA ALA A 131 -17.47 11.18 2.96
C ALA A 131 -18.69 12.07 2.71
N SER A 132 -19.42 12.36 3.78
CA SER A 132 -20.59 13.23 3.75
C SER A 132 -20.41 14.42 4.67
N ASP A 133 -20.99 15.53 4.26
CA ASP A 133 -21.05 16.77 5.02
C ASP A 133 -22.52 17.15 5.21
N ILE A 134 -22.89 17.53 6.43
CA ILE A 134 -24.29 17.80 6.80
C ILE A 134 -24.78 19.10 6.16
N ASP A 135 -23.90 20.10 6.03
CA ASP A 135 -24.18 21.38 5.38
C ASP A 135 -24.21 21.26 3.84
N GLY A 136 -23.67 20.17 3.30
CA GLY A 136 -23.63 19.87 1.89
C GLY A 136 -22.48 20.57 1.15
N ASP A 137 -21.44 20.94 1.90
CA ASP A 137 -20.26 21.58 1.35
C ASP A 137 -19.43 20.64 0.46
N ALA A 138 -18.69 21.22 -0.48
CA ALA A 138 -17.85 20.47 -1.39
C ALA A 138 -16.57 19.99 -0.69
N LEU A 139 -16.27 18.69 -0.84
CA LEU A 139 -15.19 18.05 -0.11
C LEU A 139 -13.88 17.97 -0.89
N THR A 140 -12.78 18.07 -0.16
CA THR A 140 -11.42 17.80 -0.61
C THR A 140 -10.78 16.72 0.25
N PHE A 141 -9.95 15.87 -0.37
CA PHE A 141 -9.35 14.73 0.31
C PHE A 141 -7.82 14.84 0.33
N LEU A 142 -7.23 14.40 1.43
CA LEU A 142 -5.79 14.22 1.60
C LEU A 142 -5.54 12.85 2.21
N ALA A 143 -4.37 12.27 1.91
CA ALA A 143 -3.97 10.99 2.48
C ALA A 143 -2.48 10.96 2.81
N SER A 144 -2.11 10.10 3.75
CA SER A 144 -0.74 9.78 4.09
C SER A 144 -0.59 8.31 4.45
N VAL A 145 0.59 7.77 4.19
CA VAL A 145 1.00 6.40 4.56
C VAL A 145 2.31 6.45 5.34
N ASP A 146 2.69 5.33 5.94
CA ASP A 146 4.01 5.15 6.54
C ASP A 146 5.12 5.00 5.48
N ALA A 147 6.34 4.66 5.92
CA ALA A 147 7.51 4.57 5.03
C ALA A 147 7.49 3.33 4.10
N ASN A 148 6.50 2.45 4.22
CA ASN A 148 6.41 1.21 3.44
C ASN A 148 5.62 1.37 2.12
N GLY A 149 5.28 2.61 1.76
CA GLY A 149 4.63 2.90 0.49
C GLY A 149 4.60 4.38 0.17
N SER A 150 3.90 4.71 -0.91
CA SER A 150 3.57 6.07 -1.29
C SER A 150 2.08 6.20 -1.57
N VAL A 151 1.56 7.43 -1.49
CA VAL A 151 0.13 7.68 -1.67
C VAL A 151 -0.11 8.95 -2.48
N SER A 152 -1.15 8.92 -3.30
CA SER A 152 -1.65 10.08 -4.03
C SER A 152 -3.17 10.10 -4.00
N VAL A 153 -3.73 11.31 -4.13
CA VAL A 153 -5.18 11.53 -4.20
C VAL A 153 -5.46 12.45 -5.38
N ASP A 154 -6.32 12.00 -6.30
CA ASP A 154 -6.84 12.80 -7.42
C ASP A 154 -8.37 12.88 -7.32
N GLY A 155 -8.88 14.02 -6.89
CA GLY A 155 -10.30 14.15 -6.52
C GLY A 155 -10.65 13.27 -5.32
N SER A 156 -11.50 12.26 -5.53
CA SER A 156 -11.84 11.22 -4.55
C SER A 156 -11.03 9.93 -4.72
N THR A 157 -10.28 9.79 -5.81
CA THR A 157 -9.53 8.57 -6.10
C THR A 157 -8.23 8.57 -5.29
N LEU A 158 -8.14 7.66 -4.32
CA LEU A 158 -6.95 7.34 -3.56
C LEU A 158 -6.16 6.24 -4.29
N THR A 159 -4.87 6.46 -4.51
CA THR A 159 -3.94 5.44 -4.98
C THR A 159 -2.81 5.26 -3.98
N VAL A 160 -2.64 4.04 -3.48
CA VAL A 160 -1.53 3.62 -2.64
C VAL A 160 -0.64 2.67 -3.42
N THR A 161 0.64 3.00 -3.53
CA THR A 161 1.67 2.16 -4.17
C THR A 161 2.57 1.64 -3.05
N PRO A 162 2.52 0.35 -2.72
CA PRO A 162 3.50 -0.27 -1.82
C PRO A 162 4.93 0.01 -2.28
N ALA A 163 5.88 0.04 -1.34
CA ALA A 163 7.29 0.03 -1.72
C ALA A 163 7.60 -1.25 -2.51
N GLN A 164 8.57 -1.15 -3.42
CA GLN A 164 9.02 -2.30 -4.21
C GLN A 164 9.43 -3.47 -3.30
N ASP A 165 8.97 -4.68 -3.64
CA ASP A 165 9.24 -5.94 -2.93
C ASP A 165 8.85 -5.90 -1.43
N TYR A 166 7.89 -5.03 -1.06
CA TYR A 166 7.39 -4.94 0.31
C TYR A 166 6.10 -5.75 0.50
N ASN A 167 6.17 -6.71 1.41
CA ASN A 167 5.03 -7.40 1.96
C ASN A 167 4.82 -7.08 3.46
N GLY A 168 3.56 -6.88 3.87
CA GLY A 168 3.21 -6.45 5.22
C GLY A 168 2.09 -5.42 5.25
N ASP A 169 1.82 -4.86 6.43
CA ASP A 169 0.72 -3.91 6.62
C ASP A 169 1.18 -2.46 6.42
N ILE A 170 0.43 -1.71 5.61
CA ILE A 170 0.55 -0.26 5.44
C ILE A 170 -0.63 0.39 6.16
N THR A 171 -0.35 1.36 7.05
CA THR A 171 -1.42 2.18 7.65
C THR A 171 -1.73 3.37 6.77
N VAL A 172 -2.97 3.45 6.28
CA VAL A 172 -3.45 4.56 5.45
C VAL A 172 -4.28 5.51 6.29
N ASN A 173 -3.88 6.77 6.37
CA ASN A 173 -4.64 7.83 7.03
C ASN A 173 -5.24 8.75 5.97
N VAL A 174 -6.51 9.10 6.13
CA VAL A 174 -7.23 9.99 5.21
C VAL A 174 -7.89 11.13 5.96
N ILE A 175 -7.97 12.28 5.29
CA ILE A 175 -8.60 13.50 5.80
C ILE A 175 -9.57 14.01 4.72
N ALA A 176 -10.80 14.33 5.14
CA ALA A 176 -11.79 15.04 4.32
C ALA A 176 -11.98 16.44 4.90
N SER A 177 -12.02 17.46 4.05
CA SER A 177 -12.25 18.86 4.45
C SER A 177 -13.23 19.56 3.54
N ASP A 178 -14.14 20.31 4.14
CA ASP A 178 -15.10 21.25 3.56
C ASP A 178 -14.49 22.65 3.32
N GLY A 179 -13.25 22.88 3.77
CA GLY A 179 -12.55 24.17 3.74
C GLY A 179 -12.63 25.00 5.04
N GLN A 180 -13.46 24.61 6.01
CA GLN A 180 -13.61 25.23 7.33
C GLN A 180 -13.21 24.28 8.47
N ALA A 181 -13.63 23.02 8.40
CA ALA A 181 -13.35 21.94 9.31
C ALA A 181 -12.79 20.70 8.57
N SER A 182 -12.46 19.66 9.32
CA SER A 182 -12.00 18.40 8.74
C SER A 182 -12.38 17.19 9.59
N GLY A 183 -12.71 16.10 8.89
CA GLY A 183 -12.81 14.76 9.44
C GLY A 183 -11.61 13.92 9.07
N SER A 184 -11.28 12.94 9.91
CA SER A 184 -10.16 12.02 9.69
C SER A 184 -10.60 10.56 9.85
N GLY A 185 -9.99 9.68 9.08
CA GLY A 185 -10.17 8.23 9.16
C GLY A 185 -8.89 7.47 8.87
N SER A 186 -8.87 6.18 9.13
CA SER A 186 -7.74 5.31 8.85
C SER A 186 -8.19 3.88 8.61
N PHE A 187 -7.46 3.15 7.77
CA PHE A 187 -7.61 1.71 7.56
C PHE A 187 -6.24 1.06 7.33
N THR A 188 -6.18 -0.26 7.46
CA THR A 188 -4.99 -1.05 7.16
C THR A 188 -5.08 -1.66 5.77
N LEU A 189 -4.01 -1.50 4.98
CA LEU A 189 -3.81 -2.20 3.71
C LEU A 189 -2.77 -3.29 3.89
N SER A 190 -3.18 -4.56 3.84
CA SER A 190 -2.28 -5.71 3.92
C SER A 190 -1.72 -6.06 2.53
N VAL A 191 -0.41 -5.91 2.35
CA VAL A 191 0.30 -6.24 1.13
C VAL A 191 0.75 -7.71 1.19
N THR A 192 0.26 -8.52 0.25
CA THR A 192 0.54 -9.96 0.20
C THR A 192 1.75 -10.25 -0.68
N PRO A 193 2.67 -11.14 -0.24
CA PRO A 193 3.86 -11.47 -1.00
C PRO A 193 3.54 -12.18 -2.32
N VAL A 194 4.38 -11.98 -3.33
CA VAL A 194 4.35 -12.58 -4.65
C VAL A 194 5.77 -13.01 -5.01
N ASN A 195 5.94 -14.28 -5.36
CA ASN A 195 7.25 -14.82 -5.72
C ASN A 195 7.88 -14.08 -6.92
N ASP A 196 9.07 -13.56 -6.71
CA ASP A 196 9.94 -12.96 -7.71
C ASP A 196 10.96 -13.96 -8.27
N ALA A 197 11.47 -13.71 -9.47
CA ALA A 197 12.52 -14.56 -10.00
C ALA A 197 13.87 -14.24 -9.33
N PRO A 198 14.72 -15.24 -9.09
CA PRO A 198 16.08 -14.99 -8.62
C PRO A 198 16.86 -14.21 -9.68
N VAL A 199 17.76 -13.32 -9.25
CA VAL A 199 18.62 -12.51 -10.14
C VAL A 199 20.03 -13.09 -10.13
N LEU A 200 20.48 -13.57 -11.30
CA LEU A 200 21.81 -14.14 -11.46
C LEU A 200 22.88 -13.06 -11.61
N SER A 201 23.99 -13.18 -10.87
CA SER A 201 25.15 -12.31 -11.07
C SER A 201 25.73 -12.48 -12.48
N ALA A 202 26.08 -11.37 -13.13
CA ALA A 202 26.71 -11.40 -14.44
C ALA A 202 28.03 -12.19 -14.42
N LEU A 203 28.26 -12.97 -15.47
CA LEU A 203 29.47 -13.75 -15.67
C LEU A 203 30.26 -13.18 -16.85
N ASP A 204 31.55 -12.91 -16.61
CA ASP A 204 32.46 -12.48 -17.67
C ASP A 204 32.90 -13.68 -18.51
N ASN A 205 33.30 -13.42 -19.76
CA ASN A 205 33.96 -14.41 -20.60
C ASN A 205 35.23 -14.93 -19.93
N GLN A 206 35.47 -16.23 -20.08
CA GLN A 206 36.56 -16.95 -19.45
C GLN A 206 37.52 -17.49 -20.50
N ALA A 207 38.77 -17.69 -20.10
CA ALA A 207 39.76 -18.36 -20.94
C ALA A 207 40.58 -19.33 -20.09
N ILE A 208 40.77 -20.54 -20.59
CA ILE A 208 41.62 -21.57 -20.01
C ILE A 208 42.50 -22.18 -21.10
N ASP A 209 43.54 -22.89 -20.69
CA ASP A 209 44.33 -23.71 -21.60
C ASP A 209 43.63 -25.08 -21.77
N GLU A 210 43.79 -25.72 -22.92
CA GLU A 210 43.27 -27.07 -23.10
C GLU A 210 43.83 -28.06 -22.07
N ASP A 211 43.12 -29.17 -21.86
CA ASP A 211 43.39 -30.16 -20.82
C ASP A 211 43.38 -29.64 -19.37
N THR A 212 42.83 -28.44 -19.15
CA THR A 212 42.55 -27.91 -17.82
C THR A 212 41.05 -27.79 -17.59
N SER A 213 40.65 -27.56 -16.33
CA SER A 213 39.26 -27.32 -15.96
C SER A 213 39.10 -25.91 -15.43
N LEU A 214 37.98 -25.29 -15.78
CA LEU A 214 37.54 -24.02 -15.22
C LEU A 214 36.66 -24.28 -13.99
N THR A 215 36.89 -23.53 -12.92
CA THR A 215 36.01 -23.49 -11.76
C THR A 215 35.56 -22.05 -11.51
N LEU A 216 34.25 -21.86 -11.38
CA LEU A 216 33.60 -20.57 -11.14
C LEU A 216 32.68 -20.68 -9.93
N GLU A 217 32.72 -19.68 -9.05
CA GLU A 217 31.69 -19.51 -8.02
C GLU A 217 30.53 -18.70 -8.60
N LEU A 218 29.35 -19.29 -8.57
CA LEU A 218 28.09 -18.67 -8.96
C LEU A 218 27.49 -17.92 -7.77
N SER A 219 26.81 -16.82 -8.06
CA SER A 219 26.05 -16.09 -7.06
C SER A 219 24.79 -15.53 -7.69
N ALA A 220 23.73 -15.52 -6.91
CA ALA A 220 22.45 -14.94 -7.26
C ALA A 220 21.81 -14.40 -5.99
N ASN A 221 20.84 -13.51 -6.13
CA ASN A 221 20.01 -13.05 -5.03
C ASN A 221 18.54 -13.20 -5.40
N ASP A 222 17.75 -13.55 -4.42
CA ASP A 222 16.31 -13.68 -4.52
C ASP A 222 15.70 -12.80 -3.43
N VAL A 223 14.71 -12.00 -3.79
CA VAL A 223 14.18 -10.98 -2.88
C VAL A 223 13.27 -11.58 -1.82
N ASP A 224 12.56 -12.66 -2.14
CA ASP A 224 11.77 -13.47 -1.21
C ASP A 224 12.65 -14.27 -0.25
N GLY A 225 13.90 -14.52 -0.65
CA GLY A 225 14.88 -15.28 0.13
C GLY A 225 14.73 -16.79 -0.05
N ASP A 226 14.17 -17.20 -1.19
CA ASP A 226 13.96 -18.61 -1.51
C ASP A 226 15.27 -19.38 -1.77
N GLY A 227 15.16 -20.70 -1.71
CA GLY A 227 16.29 -21.61 -1.88
C GLY A 227 16.71 -21.74 -3.34
N LEU A 228 17.96 -21.38 -3.66
CA LEU A 228 18.42 -21.32 -5.05
C LEU A 228 19.10 -22.60 -5.53
N THR A 229 18.78 -22.98 -6.77
CA THR A 229 19.39 -24.10 -7.50
C THR A 229 20.03 -23.61 -8.80
N PHE A 230 21.31 -23.90 -8.98
CA PHE A 230 22.04 -23.56 -10.20
C PHE A 230 22.13 -24.77 -11.14
N THR A 231 22.04 -24.48 -12.43
CA THR A 231 22.30 -25.44 -13.51
C THR A 231 23.13 -24.75 -14.60
N ALA A 232 23.89 -25.54 -15.34
CA ALA A 232 24.65 -25.03 -16.47
C ALA A 232 24.69 -26.06 -17.59
N GLU A 233 24.73 -25.57 -18.82
CA GLU A 233 24.85 -26.39 -20.02
C GLU A 233 25.77 -25.71 -21.05
N ASN A 234 26.47 -26.54 -21.82
CA ASN A 234 27.12 -26.16 -23.06
C ASN A 234 26.97 -27.32 -24.07
N GLY A 235 27.53 -27.15 -25.27
CA GLY A 235 27.45 -28.15 -26.32
C GLY A 235 28.38 -29.36 -26.14
N ASP A 236 29.62 -29.13 -25.72
CA ASP A 236 30.72 -30.09 -25.95
C ASP A 236 31.56 -30.42 -24.71
N SER A 237 31.44 -29.69 -23.60
CA SER A 237 32.26 -29.87 -22.39
C SER A 237 31.52 -30.67 -21.32
N ASP A 238 32.26 -31.38 -20.47
CA ASP A 238 31.70 -31.98 -19.26
C ASP A 238 31.44 -30.86 -18.23
N ILE A 239 30.19 -30.71 -17.79
CA ILE A 239 29.76 -29.69 -16.84
C ILE A 239 29.23 -30.34 -15.57
N THR A 240 29.70 -29.83 -14.43
CA THR A 240 29.16 -30.20 -13.12
C THR A 240 28.90 -28.93 -12.30
N VAL A 241 27.74 -28.87 -11.65
CA VAL A 241 27.39 -27.83 -10.68
C VAL A 241 27.17 -28.49 -9.33
N ASP A 242 27.97 -28.11 -8.33
CA ASP A 242 27.84 -28.57 -6.93
C ASP A 242 27.58 -27.36 -6.03
N GLY A 243 26.32 -27.18 -5.64
CA GLY A 243 25.88 -25.97 -4.95
C GLY A 243 26.07 -24.73 -5.82
N THR A 244 26.99 -23.85 -5.42
CA THR A 244 27.36 -22.63 -6.15
C THR A 244 28.58 -22.82 -7.06
N THR A 245 29.28 -23.95 -6.98
CA THR A 245 30.52 -24.15 -7.73
C THR A 245 30.23 -24.79 -9.09
N LEU A 246 30.45 -24.04 -10.17
CA LEU A 246 30.44 -24.53 -11.54
C LEU A 246 31.83 -25.01 -11.92
N THR A 247 31.93 -26.25 -12.38
CA THR A 247 33.15 -26.80 -12.99
C THR A 247 32.88 -27.21 -14.43
N ILE A 248 33.76 -26.79 -15.33
CA ILE A 248 33.70 -27.09 -16.75
C ILE A 248 35.03 -27.73 -17.15
N THR A 249 34.97 -28.93 -17.73
CA THR A 249 36.11 -29.67 -18.24
C THR A 249 35.89 -29.91 -19.74
N PRO A 250 36.58 -29.16 -20.62
CA PRO A 250 36.53 -29.43 -22.05
C PRO A 250 37.08 -30.83 -22.39
N PRO A 251 36.69 -31.40 -23.55
CA PRO A 251 37.28 -32.65 -24.03
C PRO A 251 38.80 -32.52 -24.16
N ALA A 252 39.51 -33.65 -24.01
CA ALA A 252 40.96 -33.66 -24.15
C ALA A 252 41.40 -33.19 -25.55
N ASN A 253 42.44 -32.34 -25.61
CA ASN A 253 42.97 -31.69 -26.82
C ASN A 253 41.89 -30.90 -27.63
N TYR A 254 40.86 -30.40 -26.94
CA TYR A 254 39.91 -29.47 -27.54
C TYR A 254 40.43 -28.04 -27.41
N ASN A 255 40.56 -27.36 -28.55
CA ASN A 255 40.80 -25.94 -28.61
C ASN A 255 39.69 -25.24 -29.41
N GLY A 256 39.24 -24.09 -28.93
CA GLY A 256 38.07 -23.44 -29.54
C GLY A 256 37.37 -22.46 -28.62
N SER A 257 36.09 -22.23 -28.90
CA SER A 257 35.25 -21.33 -28.14
C SER A 257 33.88 -21.96 -27.94
N ASP A 258 33.47 -22.06 -26.69
CA ASP A 258 32.15 -22.56 -26.28
C ASP A 258 31.31 -21.42 -25.72
N THR A 259 29.99 -21.55 -25.86
CA THR A 259 29.04 -20.71 -25.12
C THR A 259 28.44 -21.55 -24.01
N VAL A 260 28.55 -21.04 -22.78
CA VAL A 260 28.00 -21.69 -21.59
C VAL A 260 26.79 -20.89 -21.14
N THR A 261 25.67 -21.57 -20.94
CA THR A 261 24.46 -21.00 -20.35
C THR A 261 24.37 -21.44 -18.91
N VAL A 262 24.24 -20.48 -17.99
CA VAL A 262 24.02 -20.73 -16.57
C VAL A 262 22.63 -20.24 -16.21
N THR A 263 21.87 -21.07 -15.50
CA THR A 263 20.51 -20.77 -15.04
C THR A 263 20.42 -20.93 -13.53
N VAL A 264 19.75 -20.01 -12.86
CA VAL A 264 19.37 -20.11 -11.45
C VAL A 264 17.86 -20.15 -11.33
N SER A 265 17.35 -20.98 -10.42
CA SER A 265 15.92 -21.10 -10.13
C SER A 265 15.68 -21.21 -8.63
N ASP A 266 14.58 -20.61 -8.17
CA ASP A 266 14.01 -20.72 -6.82
C ASP A 266 13.09 -21.95 -6.66
N GLY A 267 12.77 -22.63 -7.78
CA GLY A 267 11.83 -23.76 -7.86
C GLY A 267 10.58 -23.48 -8.71
N ASP A 268 10.20 -22.21 -8.88
CA ASP A 268 9.02 -21.75 -9.61
C ASP A 268 9.38 -20.83 -10.79
N LEU A 269 10.27 -19.86 -10.58
CA LEU A 269 10.81 -18.94 -11.57
C LEU A 269 12.33 -19.15 -11.77
N SER A 270 12.89 -18.49 -12.78
CA SER A 270 14.31 -18.64 -13.12
C SER A 270 14.86 -17.45 -13.88
N ASP A 271 16.16 -17.21 -13.71
CA ASP A 271 16.96 -16.29 -14.53
C ASP A 271 18.16 -17.02 -15.14
N SER A 272 18.66 -16.52 -16.27
CA SER A 272 19.75 -17.15 -17.00
C SER A 272 20.68 -16.14 -17.65
N THR A 273 21.97 -16.49 -17.73
CA THR A 273 22.98 -15.72 -18.42
C THR A 273 23.89 -16.63 -19.23
N THR A 274 24.61 -16.05 -20.19
CA THR A 274 25.57 -16.78 -21.02
C THR A 274 26.92 -16.09 -20.99
N PHE A 275 27.99 -16.88 -20.97
CA PHE A 275 29.35 -16.37 -21.19
C PHE A 275 30.09 -17.25 -22.20
N THR A 276 31.12 -16.68 -22.83
CA THR A 276 32.00 -17.40 -23.73
C THR A 276 33.19 -17.98 -22.98
N LEU A 277 33.45 -19.28 -23.16
CA LEU A 277 34.67 -19.96 -22.72
C LEU A 277 35.61 -20.13 -23.91
N ILE A 278 36.81 -19.56 -23.84
CA ILE A 278 37.88 -19.74 -24.83
C ILE A 278 38.85 -20.80 -24.30
N VAL A 279 39.08 -21.86 -25.08
CA VAL A 279 40.07 -22.89 -24.77
C VAL A 279 41.27 -22.71 -25.68
N ASN A 280 42.39 -22.28 -25.10
CA ASN A 280 43.62 -21.99 -25.83
C ASN A 280 44.36 -23.30 -26.13
N PRO A 281 44.87 -23.47 -27.36
CA PRO A 281 45.68 -24.64 -27.69
C PRO A 281 47.03 -24.58 -26.96
N ILE A 282 47.45 -25.72 -26.45
CA ILE A 282 48.77 -26.02 -25.91
C ILE A 282 49.42 -27.05 -26.83
N ASN A 283 50.74 -27.00 -26.92
CA ASN A 283 51.48 -27.97 -27.70
C ASN A 283 51.55 -29.30 -26.95
N ASP A 284 51.04 -30.37 -27.54
CA ASP A 284 51.15 -31.72 -27.03
C ASP A 284 52.39 -32.46 -27.54
N ALA A 285 52.75 -33.53 -26.84
CA ALA A 285 53.79 -34.44 -27.28
C ALA A 285 53.23 -35.39 -28.34
N PRO A 286 53.99 -35.71 -29.41
CA PRO A 286 53.53 -36.67 -30.41
C PRO A 286 53.40 -38.07 -29.81
N VAL A 287 52.33 -38.77 -30.21
CA VAL A 287 51.98 -40.11 -29.74
C VAL A 287 52.31 -41.17 -30.80
N VAL A 288 52.66 -42.38 -30.36
CA VAL A 288 52.83 -43.53 -31.25
C VAL A 288 51.46 -44.14 -31.53
N VAL A 289 51.03 -44.13 -32.79
CA VAL A 289 49.74 -44.69 -33.23
C VAL A 289 49.91 -46.11 -33.73
N ASN A 290 50.93 -46.37 -34.54
CA ASN A 290 51.23 -47.70 -35.07
C ASN A 290 52.70 -48.04 -34.77
N PRO A 291 52.99 -48.89 -33.76
CA PRO A 291 54.37 -49.28 -33.50
C PRO A 291 54.97 -49.97 -34.72
N ILE A 292 56.25 -49.72 -34.96
CA ILE A 292 57.00 -50.38 -36.04
C ILE A 292 57.31 -51.80 -35.58
N GLU A 293 56.79 -52.80 -36.30
CA GLU A 293 57.10 -54.20 -36.07
C GLU A 293 58.54 -54.54 -36.48
N ASP A 294 59.09 -55.62 -35.92
CA ASP A 294 60.40 -56.13 -36.32
C ASP A 294 60.40 -56.49 -37.81
N ILE A 295 61.34 -55.91 -38.56
CA ILE A 295 61.49 -56.17 -40.00
C ILE A 295 62.63 -57.18 -40.20
N ILE A 296 62.32 -58.32 -40.81
CA ILE A 296 63.30 -59.32 -41.23
C ILE A 296 63.53 -59.16 -42.73
N ALA A 297 64.76 -58.88 -43.12
CA ALA A 297 65.17 -58.74 -44.51
C ALA A 297 66.53 -59.40 -44.73
N ASP A 298 66.68 -60.08 -45.87
CA ASP A 298 67.97 -60.63 -46.31
C ASP A 298 68.86 -59.51 -46.87
N GLU A 299 70.17 -59.75 -46.95
CA GLU A 299 71.17 -58.76 -47.43
C GLU A 299 70.92 -58.25 -48.86
N ASP A 300 70.16 -59.02 -49.65
CA ASP A 300 69.78 -58.70 -51.03
C ASP A 300 68.40 -58.01 -51.13
N SER A 301 67.76 -57.71 -49.99
CA SER A 301 66.48 -57.00 -49.99
C SER A 301 66.66 -55.56 -50.46
N GLY A 302 65.70 -55.07 -51.23
CA GLY A 302 65.65 -53.65 -51.61
C GLY A 302 65.38 -52.75 -50.40
N ASP A 303 65.39 -51.44 -50.64
CA ASP A 303 65.14 -50.44 -49.61
C ASP A 303 63.82 -50.69 -48.87
N ILE A 304 63.91 -50.75 -47.54
CA ILE A 304 62.74 -50.82 -46.65
C ILE A 304 62.27 -49.39 -46.41
N ASN A 305 61.08 -49.05 -46.87
CA ASN A 305 60.47 -47.75 -46.64
C ASN A 305 59.45 -47.85 -45.50
N ILE A 306 59.70 -47.11 -44.42
CA ILE A 306 58.77 -46.95 -43.30
C ILE A 306 58.19 -45.54 -43.39
N ASP A 307 56.87 -45.44 -43.54
CA ASP A 307 56.18 -44.16 -43.50
C ASP A 307 55.93 -43.73 -42.06
N LEU A 308 56.82 -42.89 -41.52
CA LEU A 308 56.74 -42.40 -40.14
C LEU A 308 55.51 -41.53 -39.88
N ALA A 309 54.88 -40.95 -40.91
CA ALA A 309 53.64 -40.21 -40.77
C ALA A 309 52.45 -41.12 -40.40
N THR A 310 52.59 -42.44 -40.58
CA THR A 310 51.61 -43.44 -40.14
C THR A 310 51.92 -44.04 -38.77
N VAL A 311 53.11 -43.76 -38.22
CA VAL A 311 53.63 -44.33 -36.96
C VAL A 311 53.40 -43.36 -35.81
N PHE A 312 53.62 -42.06 -36.04
CA PHE A 312 53.49 -41.01 -35.04
C PHE A 312 52.39 -40.02 -35.44
N ASN A 313 51.60 -39.58 -34.48
CA ASN A 313 50.59 -38.54 -34.68
C ASN A 313 50.79 -37.41 -33.66
N ASP A 314 50.64 -36.19 -34.12
CA ASP A 314 50.59 -34.98 -33.29
C ASP A 314 49.13 -34.49 -33.33
N VAL A 315 48.52 -34.31 -32.17
CA VAL A 315 47.07 -34.10 -32.08
C VAL A 315 46.66 -32.69 -32.56
N GLU A 316 47.59 -31.72 -32.56
CA GLU A 316 47.38 -30.38 -33.14
C GLU A 316 47.55 -30.33 -34.67
N ASN A 317 47.96 -31.44 -35.32
CA ASN A 317 48.16 -31.57 -36.77
C ASN A 317 49.02 -30.45 -37.44
N GLY A 318 49.73 -29.64 -36.66
CA GLY A 318 50.32 -28.37 -37.10
C GLY A 318 51.83 -28.28 -37.01
N LEU A 319 52.50 -29.25 -36.39
CA LEU A 319 53.94 -29.21 -36.17
C LEU A 319 54.68 -30.26 -36.99
N ASN A 320 55.75 -29.81 -37.63
CA ASN A 320 56.65 -30.70 -38.37
C ASN A 320 57.33 -31.63 -37.35
N LEU A 321 56.86 -32.87 -37.28
CA LEU A 321 57.53 -33.93 -36.52
C LEU A 321 58.99 -34.03 -36.97
N SER A 322 59.91 -33.91 -36.01
CA SER A 322 61.33 -34.18 -36.25
C SER A 322 61.67 -35.57 -35.74
N PHE A 323 62.22 -36.41 -36.60
CA PHE A 323 62.58 -37.80 -36.29
C PHE A 323 64.08 -37.95 -36.15
N SER A 324 64.52 -38.77 -35.19
CA SER A 324 65.92 -39.21 -35.09
C SER A 324 65.93 -40.73 -34.88
N PHE A 325 66.87 -41.41 -35.53
CA PHE A 325 67.05 -42.86 -35.41
C PHE A 325 68.45 -43.14 -34.88
N ASN A 326 68.58 -44.25 -34.14
CA ASN A 326 69.86 -44.78 -33.70
C ASN A 326 70.03 -46.16 -34.32
N GLU A 327 71.00 -46.31 -35.21
CA GLU A 327 71.26 -47.60 -35.86
C GLU A 327 71.91 -48.56 -34.86
N ASN A 328 71.35 -49.76 -34.76
CA ASN A 328 71.98 -50.86 -34.05
C ASN A 328 71.93 -52.10 -34.95
N VAL A 329 72.82 -52.13 -35.94
CA VAL A 329 72.93 -53.25 -36.89
C VAL A 329 73.66 -54.40 -36.20
N ASN A 330 72.91 -55.36 -35.67
CA ASN A 330 73.46 -56.65 -35.26
C ASN A 330 73.57 -57.55 -36.49
N ALA A 331 74.75 -57.54 -37.13
CA ALA A 331 75.09 -58.57 -38.11
C ALA A 331 75.20 -59.93 -37.40
N ILE A 332 74.45 -60.93 -37.85
CA ILE A 332 74.66 -62.35 -37.50
C ILE A 332 75.56 -62.96 -38.55
#